data_AF-A0A202DKS7-F1
#
_entry.id   AF-A0A202DKS7-F1
#
_cell.length_a   1.000
_cell.length_b   1.000
_cell.length_c   1.000
_cell.angle_alpha   90.00
_cell.angle_beta   90.00
_cell.angle_gamma   90.00
#
_symmetry.space_group_name_H-M   'P 1'
#
loop_
_entity.id
_entity.type
_entity.pdbx_description
1 polymer ?
#
loop_
_entity_poly.entity_id
_entity_poly.type
_entity_poly.pdbx_seq_one_letter_code
_entity_poly.pdbx_strand_id
1 'polypeptide(L)'
;MTDSNPFHKSMSPKRTKIFFPRGFQLRYAFLVGGSLTVLLVFAGFHGIFIATSSLPREAWENFKPLLLDSTWRLFLVGFLYIVVVTIAATFLSHRTVGPTERLEEEIKKIADTKDPVQPIQIREGDELDGLVHAINKLIKRLSKI
;
A
#
# COMPACT_ATOMS: atom_id res chain seq x y z
N MET A 1 52.77 -23.99 -8.80
CA MET A 1 52.24 -22.75 -9.42
C MET A 1 50.92 -23.12 -10.09
N THR A 2 49.83 -22.51 -9.61
CA THR A 2 48.57 -22.16 -10.30
C THR A 2 47.98 -23.21 -11.26
N ASP A 3 46.75 -23.70 -11.07
CA ASP A 3 45.57 -22.85 -11.09
C ASP A 3 44.35 -23.54 -10.43
N SER A 4 43.79 -22.90 -9.41
CA SER A 4 42.55 -23.27 -8.76
C SER A 4 41.38 -22.78 -9.62
N ASN A 5 40.69 -23.72 -10.26
CA ASN A 5 39.51 -23.46 -11.08
C ASN A 5 38.45 -22.64 -10.30
N PRO A 6 38.12 -21.39 -10.71
CA PRO A 6 37.34 -20.44 -9.92
C PRO A 6 35.81 -20.54 -10.13
N PHE A 7 35.30 -21.56 -10.81
CA PHE A 7 33.89 -21.65 -11.18
C PHE A 7 33.03 -22.45 -10.18
N HIS A 8 32.97 -21.99 -8.93
CA HIS A 8 31.87 -22.34 -8.02
C HIS A 8 31.01 -21.11 -7.73
N LYS A 9 30.35 -20.58 -8.76
CA LYS A 9 29.32 -19.54 -8.58
C LYS A 9 28.08 -20.22 -8.00
N SER A 10 28.01 -20.34 -6.68
CA SER A 10 26.78 -20.71 -5.98
C SER A 10 25.76 -19.60 -6.18
N MET A 11 24.93 -19.72 -7.21
CA MET A 11 23.70 -18.94 -7.29
C MET A 11 22.77 -19.45 -6.19
N SER A 12 22.87 -18.88 -5.00
CA SER A 12 21.79 -18.97 -4.03
C SER A 12 20.56 -18.34 -4.70
N PRO A 13 19.43 -19.05 -4.87
CA PRO A 13 18.22 -18.40 -5.31
C PRO A 13 17.86 -17.36 -4.25
N LYS A 14 18.05 -16.08 -4.56
CA LYS A 14 17.58 -14.97 -3.74
C LYS A 14 16.06 -15.04 -3.78
N ARG A 15 15.47 -15.87 -2.92
CA ARG A 15 14.02 -16.03 -2.79
C ARG A 15 13.48 -14.72 -2.23
N THR A 16 13.17 -13.79 -3.13
CA THR A 16 12.25 -12.69 -2.85
C THR A 16 10.89 -13.32 -2.62
N LYS A 17 10.61 -13.74 -1.39
CA LYS A 17 9.24 -14.01 -0.95
C LYS A 17 8.54 -12.65 -0.89
N ILE A 18 7.96 -12.24 -2.02
CA ILE A 18 7.05 -11.08 -2.15
C ILE A 18 5.62 -11.49 -1.73
N PHE A 19 5.47 -12.64 -1.07
CA PHE A 19 4.18 -13.26 -0.83
C PHE A 19 3.76 -13.04 0.61
N PHE A 20 3.31 -11.82 0.91
CA PHE A 20 2.42 -11.57 2.04
C PHE A 20 1.08 -12.28 1.78
N PRO A 21 0.28 -12.66 2.81
CA PRO A 21 -1.06 -13.16 2.57
C PRO A 21 -1.83 -12.17 1.69
N ARG A 22 -2.22 -12.64 0.49
CA ARG A 22 -3.01 -11.89 -0.51
C ARG A 22 -4.15 -11.07 0.12
N GLY A 23 -4.68 -11.50 1.27
CA GLY A 23 -5.71 -10.81 2.03
C GLY A 23 -5.43 -9.36 2.44
N PHE A 24 -4.23 -8.97 2.89
CA PHE A 24 -4.00 -7.60 3.36
C PHE A 24 -3.91 -6.59 2.22
N GLN A 25 -3.15 -6.91 1.17
CA GLN A 25 -3.08 -6.11 -0.05
C GLN A 25 -4.45 -6.02 -0.72
N LEU A 26 -5.19 -7.13 -0.76
CA LEU A 26 -6.54 -7.15 -1.31
C LEU A 26 -7.50 -6.28 -0.49
N ARG A 27 -7.41 -6.29 0.84
CA ARG A 27 -8.19 -5.40 1.72
C ARG A 27 -7.89 -3.92 1.45
N TYR A 28 -6.61 -3.55 1.34
CA TYR A 28 -6.23 -2.16 1.04
C TYR A 28 -6.65 -1.73 -0.35
N ALA A 29 -6.46 -2.59 -1.36
CA ALA A 29 -6.90 -2.32 -2.73
C ALA A 29 -8.42 -2.18 -2.82
N PHE A 30 -9.20 -3.02 -2.13
CA PHE A 30 -10.65 -2.89 -2.06
C PHE A 30 -11.08 -1.65 -1.30
N LEU A 31 -10.39 -1.29 -0.21
CA LEU A 31 -10.74 -0.11 0.57
C LEU A 31 -10.51 1.17 -0.24
N VAL A 32 -9.35 1.31 -0.89
CA VAL A 32 -9.03 2.49 -1.71
C VAL A 32 -9.83 2.47 -3.02
N GLY A 33 -9.75 1.40 -3.80
CA GLY A 33 -10.44 1.31 -5.09
C GLY A 33 -11.96 1.34 -4.93
N GLY A 34 -12.49 0.63 -3.94
CA GLY A 34 -13.92 0.61 -3.63
C GLY A 34 -14.44 1.96 -3.15
N SER A 35 -13.75 2.63 -2.22
CA SER A 35 -14.17 3.97 -1.76
C SER A 35 -14.18 4.99 -2.90
N LEU A 36 -13.15 5.01 -3.76
CA LEU A 36 -13.12 5.89 -4.91
C LEU A 36 -14.19 5.54 -5.95
N THR A 37 -14.50 4.25 -6.14
CA THR A 37 -15.59 3.82 -7.02
C THR A 37 -16.94 4.31 -6.51
N VAL A 38 -17.20 4.18 -5.21
CA VAL A 38 -18.42 4.71 -4.57
C VAL A 38 -18.50 6.23 -4.77
N LEU A 39 -17.41 6.95 -4.54
CA LEU A 39 -17.36 8.40 -4.76
C LEU A 39 -17.61 8.80 -6.21
N LEU A 40 -17.05 8.06 -7.18
CA LEU A 40 -17.24 8.32 -8.61
C LEU A 40 -18.70 8.11 -9.02
N VAL A 41 -19.31 7.01 -8.59
CA VAL A 41 -20.73 6.72 -8.82
C VAL A 41 -21.61 7.79 -8.17
N PHE A 42 -21.30 8.15 -6.92
CA PHE A 42 -22.02 9.19 -6.21
C PHE A 42 -21.93 10.53 -6.93
N ALA A 43 -20.75 10.93 -7.42
CA ALA A 43 -20.56 12.17 -8.16
C ALA A 43 -21.41 12.21 -9.45
N GLY A 44 -21.38 11.14 -10.24
CA GLY A 44 -22.19 11.03 -11.46
C GLY A 44 -23.70 11.06 -11.17
N PHE A 45 -24.14 10.29 -10.17
CA PHE A 45 -25.53 10.28 -9.71
C PHE A 45 -25.97 11.67 -9.22
N HIS A 46 -25.16 12.31 -8.38
CA HIS A 46 -25.46 13.60 -7.78
C HIS A 46 -25.59 14.70 -8.84
N GLY A 47 -24.73 14.70 -9.86
CA GLY A 47 -24.80 15.65 -10.97
C GLY A 47 -26.10 15.52 -11.77
N ILE A 48 -26.52 14.30 -12.08
CA ILE A 48 -27.81 14.03 -12.76
C ILE A 48 -28.98 14.44 -11.85
N PHE A 49 -28.95 14.04 -10.58
CA PHE A 49 -30.00 14.34 -9.61
C PHE A 49 -30.24 15.84 -9.47
N ILE A 50 -29.17 16.63 -9.29
CA ILE A 50 -29.27 18.11 -9.22
C ILE A 50 -29.87 18.66 -10.50
N ALA A 51 -29.37 18.25 -11.66
CA ALA A 51 -29.85 18.76 -12.94
C ALA A 51 -31.35 18.48 -13.15
N THR A 52 -31.81 17.26 -12.82
CA THR A 52 -33.23 16.89 -12.96
C THR A 52 -34.16 17.53 -11.94
N SER A 53 -33.66 17.86 -10.74
CA SER A 53 -34.47 18.43 -9.66
C SER A 53 -34.51 19.96 -9.70
N SER A 54 -33.49 20.59 -10.26
CA SER A 54 -33.30 22.04 -10.20
C SER A 54 -33.58 22.76 -11.52
N LEU A 55 -33.50 22.06 -12.66
CA LEU A 55 -33.72 22.67 -13.97
C LEU A 55 -35.18 22.55 -14.43
N PRO A 56 -35.76 23.63 -15.00
CA PRO A 56 -37.01 23.54 -15.75
C PRO A 56 -36.89 22.56 -16.92
N ARG A 57 -38.02 21.97 -17.34
CA ARG A 57 -38.05 20.90 -18.37
C ARG A 57 -37.39 21.32 -19.68
N GLU A 58 -37.62 22.55 -20.14
CA GLU A 58 -37.04 23.08 -21.38
C GLU A 58 -35.51 23.20 -21.30
N ALA A 59 -34.98 23.65 -20.15
CA ALA A 59 -33.55 23.72 -19.92
C ALA A 59 -32.93 22.31 -19.83
N TRP A 60 -33.63 21.37 -19.20
CA TRP A 60 -33.21 19.98 -19.09
C TRP A 60 -33.03 19.30 -20.46
N GLU A 61 -34.00 19.43 -21.37
CA GLU A 61 -33.92 18.79 -22.69
C GLU A 61 -32.71 19.28 -23.50
N ASN A 62 -32.38 20.58 -23.40
CA ASN A 62 -31.21 21.16 -24.06
C ASN A 62 -29.88 20.76 -23.37
N PHE A 63 -29.89 20.60 -22.05
CA PHE A 63 -28.68 20.35 -21.26
C PHE A 63 -28.33 18.86 -21.12
N LYS A 64 -29.32 17.98 -21.10
CA LYS A 64 -29.19 16.53 -20.94
C LYS A 64 -28.12 15.89 -21.85
N PRO A 65 -28.05 16.15 -23.18
CA PRO A 65 -27.04 15.51 -24.01
C PRO A 65 -25.61 15.88 -23.59
N LEU A 66 -25.36 17.15 -23.23
CA LEU A 66 -24.07 17.60 -22.72
C LEU A 66 -23.75 16.97 -21.37
N LEU A 67 -24.74 16.89 -20.47
CA LEU A 67 -24.57 16.29 -19.15
C LEU A 67 -24.23 14.80 -19.24
N LEU A 68 -24.92 14.05 -20.09
CA LEU A 68 -24.66 12.61 -20.28
C LEU A 68 -23.27 12.37 -20.87
N ASP A 69 -22.87 13.13 -21.88
CA ASP A 69 -21.54 13.04 -22.47
C ASP A 69 -20.44 13.40 -21.45
N SER A 70 -20.62 14.48 -20.69
CA SER A 70 -19.72 14.86 -19.60
C SER A 70 -19.64 13.79 -18.51
N THR A 71 -20.78 13.21 -18.12
CA THR A 71 -20.86 12.14 -17.12
C THR A 71 -20.14 10.88 -17.59
N TRP A 72 -20.31 10.51 -18.87
CA TRP A 72 -19.59 9.38 -19.46
C TRP A 72 -18.07 9.59 -19.46
N ARG A 73 -17.60 10.78 -19.84
CA ARG A 73 -16.17 11.15 -19.76
C ARG A 73 -15.65 11.13 -18.33
N LEU A 74 -16.44 11.60 -17.37
CA LEU A 74 -16.12 11.53 -15.94
C LEU A 74 -15.92 10.08 -15.49
N PHE A 75 -16.80 9.16 -15.87
CA PHE A 75 -16.64 7.74 -15.54
C PHE A 75 -15.40 7.12 -16.20
N LEU A 76 -15.13 7.44 -17.47
CA LEU A 76 -13.97 6.93 -18.18
C LEU A 76 -12.65 7.39 -17.53
N VAL A 77 -12.51 8.70 -17.32
CA VAL A 77 -11.30 9.28 -16.70
C VAL A 77 -11.19 8.88 -15.24
N GLY A 78 -12.31 8.90 -14.51
CA GLY A 78 -12.38 8.48 -13.11
C GLY A 78 -11.98 7.02 -12.93
N PHE A 79 -12.42 6.12 -13.80
CA PHE A 79 -12.02 4.71 -13.76
C PHE A 79 -10.51 4.55 -13.96
N LEU A 80 -9.93 5.21 -14.97
CA LEU A 80 -8.47 5.18 -15.18
C LEU A 80 -7.72 5.71 -13.96
N TYR A 81 -8.20 6.80 -13.36
CA TYR A 81 -7.62 7.37 -12.15
C TYR A 81 -7.68 6.39 -10.97
N ILE A 82 -8.83 5.72 -10.76
CA ILE A 82 -9.00 4.70 -9.72
C ILE A 82 -7.99 3.57 -9.91
N VAL A 83 -7.78 3.09 -11.13
CA VAL A 83 -6.79 2.04 -11.42
C VAL A 83 -5.38 2.50 -11.02
N VAL A 84 -4.96 3.68 -11.47
CA VAL A 84 -3.63 4.23 -11.16
C VAL A 84 -3.42 4.39 -9.65
N VAL A 85 -4.40 5.00 -8.96
CA VAL A 85 -4.31 5.24 -7.51
C VAL A 85 -4.33 3.93 -6.72
N THR A 86 -5.15 2.95 -7.12
CA THR A 86 -5.21 1.65 -6.45
C THR A 86 -3.89 0.88 -6.61
N ILE A 87 -3.27 0.95 -7.79
CA ILE A 87 -1.94 0.37 -8.04
C ILE A 87 -0.91 1.07 -7.13
N ALA A 88 -0.88 2.41 -7.11
CA ALA A 88 0.04 3.17 -6.27
C ALA A 88 -0.15 2.87 -4.77
N ALA A 89 -1.39 2.79 -4.30
CA ALA A 89 -1.72 2.45 -2.92
C ALA A 89 -1.29 1.01 -2.57
N THR A 90 -1.42 0.08 -3.51
CA THR A 90 -0.92 -1.29 -3.34
C THR A 90 0.60 -1.30 -3.19
N PHE A 91 1.32 -0.57 -4.05
CA PHE A 91 2.78 -0.43 -3.93
C PHE A 91 3.22 0.20 -2.61
N LEU A 92 2.51 1.24 -2.14
CA LEU A 92 2.79 1.85 -0.85
C LEU A 92 2.57 0.86 0.29
N SER A 93 1.46 0.12 0.27
CA SER A 93 1.17 -0.94 1.25
C SER A 93 2.28 -1.99 1.30
N HIS A 94 2.85 -2.39 0.16
CA HIS A 94 3.99 -3.31 0.12
C HIS A 94 5.23 -2.78 0.84
N ARG A 95 5.49 -1.47 0.78
CA ARG A 95 6.67 -0.86 1.42
C ARG A 95 6.60 -0.97 2.95
N THR A 96 5.43 -0.81 3.54
CA THR A 96 5.24 -0.85 5.01
C THR A 96 5.18 -2.28 5.56
N VAL A 97 4.68 -3.23 4.77
CA VAL A 97 4.41 -4.60 5.23
C VAL A 97 5.69 -5.39 5.54
N GLY A 98 6.67 -5.37 4.64
CA GLY A 98 7.92 -6.13 4.82
C GLY A 98 8.72 -5.73 6.07
N PRO A 99 8.92 -4.43 6.33
CA PRO A 99 9.55 -3.95 7.56
C PRO A 99 8.78 -4.37 8.82
N THR A 100 7.44 -4.33 8.77
CA THR A 100 6.59 -4.71 9.91
C THR A 100 6.75 -6.19 10.27
N GLU A 101 6.71 -7.11 9.30
CA GLU A 101 6.91 -8.55 9.56
C GLU A 101 8.29 -8.83 10.14
N ARG A 102 9.34 -8.23 9.55
CA ARG A 102 10.71 -8.41 10.05
C ARG A 102 10.85 -7.94 11.48
N LEU A 103 10.25 -6.79 11.80
CA LEU A 103 10.25 -6.26 13.15
C LEU A 103 9.53 -7.20 14.13
N GLU A 104 8.36 -7.73 13.75
CA GLU A 104 7.63 -8.70 14.58
C GLU A 104 8.45 -9.98 14.82
N GLU A 105 9.09 -10.52 13.78
CA GLU A 105 9.96 -11.70 13.91
C GLU A 105 11.18 -11.43 14.80
N GLU A 106 11.82 -10.27 14.68
CA GLU A 106 12.95 -9.91 15.54
C GLU A 106 12.52 -9.71 16.99
N ILE A 107 11.40 -9.04 17.25
CA ILE A 107 10.87 -8.90 18.62
C ILE A 107 10.55 -10.27 19.24
N LYS A 108 9.95 -11.19 18.48
CA LYS A 108 9.67 -12.56 18.97
C LYS A 108 10.97 -13.31 19.32
N LYS A 109 11.98 -13.25 18.44
CA LYS A 109 13.30 -13.84 18.73
C LYS A 109 13.91 -13.28 20.01
N ILE A 110 13.80 -11.96 20.21
CA ILE A 110 14.29 -11.30 21.42
C ILE A 110 13.53 -11.76 22.67
N ALA A 111 12.21 -11.90 22.58
CA ALA A 111 11.39 -12.37 23.69
C ALA A 111 11.68 -13.82 24.08
N ASP A 112 12.03 -14.66 23.10
CA ASP A 112 12.22 -16.11 23.30
C ASP A 112 13.67 -16.50 23.66
N THR A 113 14.65 -15.58 23.52
CA THR A 113 16.07 -15.88 23.76
C THR A 113 16.56 -15.29 25.08
N LYS A 114 17.35 -16.06 25.86
CA LYS A 114 18.00 -15.59 27.10
C LYS A 114 19.38 -14.93 26.88
N ASP A 115 19.87 -14.94 25.65
CA ASP A 115 21.19 -14.44 25.27
C ASP A 115 21.21 -12.91 25.12
N PRO A 116 22.39 -12.27 25.19
CA PRO A 116 22.52 -10.84 24.97
C PRO A 116 21.94 -10.42 23.62
N VAL A 117 20.89 -9.60 23.71
CA VAL A 117 20.08 -9.16 22.58
C VAL A 117 20.88 -8.20 21.70
N GLN A 118 21.07 -8.55 20.43
CA GLN A 118 21.62 -7.63 19.45
C GLN A 118 20.57 -6.56 19.07
N PRO A 119 20.99 -5.31 18.81
CA PRO A 119 20.07 -4.26 18.38
C PRO A 119 19.44 -4.62 17.03
N ILE A 120 18.14 -4.40 16.93
CA ILE A 120 17.33 -4.59 15.72
C ILE A 120 17.87 -3.65 14.65
N GLN A 121 18.15 -4.17 13.46
CA GLN A 121 18.64 -3.39 12.32
C GLN A 121 17.57 -3.30 11.23
N ILE A 122 17.12 -2.08 10.94
CA ILE A 122 16.41 -1.76 9.70
C ILE A 122 17.20 -0.75 8.90
N ARG A 123 16.86 -0.65 7.62
CA ARG A 123 17.46 0.30 6.69
C ARG A 123 17.06 1.73 7.09
N GLU A 124 18.01 2.66 7.08
CA GLU A 124 17.72 4.08 7.31
C GLU A 124 16.68 4.61 6.31
N GLY A 125 15.72 5.39 6.82
CA GLY A 125 14.62 5.96 6.02
C GLY A 125 13.47 5.00 5.73
N ASP A 126 13.40 3.86 6.43
CA ASP A 126 12.21 3.01 6.46
C ASP A 126 11.11 3.63 7.33
N GLU A 127 9.85 3.30 7.06
CA GLU A 127 8.70 3.91 7.75
C GLU A 127 8.68 3.58 9.26
N LEU A 128 9.38 2.52 9.67
CA LEU A 128 9.46 2.03 11.04
C LEU A 128 10.76 2.43 11.77
N ASP A 129 11.63 3.23 11.15
CA ASP A 129 12.95 3.58 11.71
C ASP A 129 12.86 4.17 13.12
N GLY A 130 11.93 5.11 13.33
CA GLY A 130 11.67 5.70 14.65
C GLY A 130 11.21 4.69 15.70
N LEU A 131 10.41 3.69 15.30
CA LEU A 131 9.94 2.63 16.20
C LEU A 131 11.09 1.72 16.61
N VAL A 132 11.94 1.32 15.66
CA VAL A 132 13.12 0.50 15.98
C VAL A 132 14.13 1.25 16.83
N HIS A 133 14.32 2.54 16.61
CA HIS A 133 15.15 3.35 17.48
C HIS A 133 14.63 3.33 18.93
N ALA A 134 13.32 3.48 19.12
CA ALA A 134 12.69 3.39 20.44
C ALA A 134 12.84 2.00 21.09
N ILE A 135 12.64 0.93 20.31
CA ILE A 135 12.80 -0.46 20.79
C ILE A 135 14.26 -0.74 21.19
N ASN A 136 15.23 -0.36 20.36
CA ASN A 136 16.64 -0.51 20.67
C ASN A 136 17.05 0.25 21.93
N LYS A 137 16.48 1.45 22.14
CA LYS A 137 16.68 2.22 23.37
C LYS A 137 16.11 1.50 24.60
N LEU A 138 14.96 0.82 24.47
CA LEU A 138 14.37 0.00 25.53
C LEU A 138 15.24 -1.21 25.84
N ILE A 139 15.66 -1.98 24.83
CA ILE A 139 16.56 -3.13 24.98
C ILE A 139 17.85 -2.73 25.70
N LYS A 140 18.45 -1.59 25.32
CA LYS A 140 19.66 -1.05 25.95
C LYS A 140 19.46 -0.68 27.42
N ARG A 141 18.25 -0.27 27.82
CA ARG A 141 17.94 0.01 29.23
C ARG A 141 17.75 -1.27 30.02
N LEU A 142 17.03 -2.25 29.47
CA LEU A 142 16.78 -3.53 30.12
C LEU A 142 18.06 -4.38 30.27
N SER A 143 18.99 -4.29 29.32
CA SER A 143 20.30 -4.98 29.40
C SER A 143 21.33 -4.31 30.32
N LYS A 144 21.05 -3.08 30.80
CA LYS A 144 21.89 -2.36 31.77
C LYS A 144 21.44 -2.58 33.23
N ILE A 145 20.33 -3.27 33.44
CA ILE A 145 19.81 -3.71 34.74
C ILE A 145 20.28 -5.13 34.96
#